data_AF-A0A966NA49-F1
#
_entry.id   AF-A0A966NA49-F1
#
_cell.length_a   1.000
_cell.length_b   1.000
_cell.length_c   1.000
_cell.angle_alpha   90.00
_cell.angle_beta   90.00
_cell.angle_gamma   90.00
#
_symmetry.space_group_name_H-M   'P 1'
#
loop_
_entity.id
_entity.type
_entity.pdbx_description
1 polymer ?
#
loop_
_entity_poly.entity_id
_entity_poly.type
_entity_poly.pdbx_seq_one_letter_code
_entity_poly.pdbx_strand_id
1 'polypeptide(L)'
;ILMDSKKYDVGGKKLRISVMETTQPQEILGRKKSLLKAMKDIEAEEGVDQILFFVIDILKQEAILFVPNKLVKEIAEKSFGTSCVEDTTILPGILSRKKQIIPQLKV
;
A
#
# COMPACT_ATOMS: atom_id res chain seq x y z
N ILE A 1 -5.98 9.17 -1.87
CA ILE A 1 -4.61 8.80 -1.42
C ILE A 1 -4.28 9.44 -0.07
N LEU A 2 -4.58 10.73 0.14
CA LEU A 2 -4.19 11.44 1.38
C LEU A 2 -5.19 11.31 2.55
N MET A 3 -6.46 10.97 2.28
CA MET A 3 -7.55 10.98 3.27
C MET A 3 -7.30 10.11 4.51
N ASP A 4 -6.86 8.85 4.37
CA ASP A 4 -6.46 8.00 5.50
C ASP A 4 -5.02 7.53 5.33
N SER A 5 -4.08 8.45 5.57
CA SER A 5 -2.66 8.19 5.39
C SER A 5 -1.82 8.66 6.57
N LYS A 6 -0.76 7.91 6.90
CA LYS A 6 0.21 8.27 7.93
C LYS A 6 1.63 8.03 7.44
N LYS A 7 2.53 8.92 7.81
CA LYS A 7 3.98 8.77 7.60
C LYS A 7 4.54 7.88 8.72
N TYR A 8 5.42 6.97 8.36
CA TYR A 8 6.13 6.07 9.24
C TYR A 8 7.60 6.07 8.84
N ASP A 9 8.47 6.03 9.85
CA ASP A 9 9.87 5.71 9.64
C ASP A 9 10.06 4.24 9.93
N VAL A 10 10.46 3.47 8.91
CA VAL A 10 10.73 2.04 9.06
C VAL A 10 12.12 1.80 8.49
N GLY A 11 13.05 1.33 9.33
CA GLY A 11 14.42 1.04 8.92
C GLY A 11 15.18 2.24 8.34
N GLY A 12 14.87 3.47 8.78
CA GLY A 12 15.49 4.70 8.27
C GLY A 12 14.95 5.18 6.91
N LYS A 13 13.88 4.56 6.40
CA LYS A 13 13.15 5.03 5.22
C LYS A 13 11.82 5.66 5.65
N LYS A 14 11.49 6.79 5.05
CA LYS A 14 10.22 7.48 5.25
C LYS A 14 9.16 6.87 4.34
N LEU A 15 8.33 6.01 4.90
CA LEU A 15 7.24 5.35 4.19
C LEU A 15 5.92 6.04 4.53
N ARG A 16 5.08 6.31 3.54
CA ARG A 16 3.70 6.72 3.77
C ARG A 16 2.77 5.53 3.58
N ILE A 17 2.01 5.19 4.61
CA ILE A 17 0.99 4.14 4.51
C ILE A 17 -0.36 4.81 4.34
N SER A 18 -0.96 4.62 3.16
CA SER A 18 -2.30 5.08 2.82
C SER A 18 -3.24 3.89 2.70
N VAL A 19 -4.41 3.98 3.33
CA VAL A 19 -5.43 2.94 3.30
C VAL A 19 -6.70 3.49 2.71
N MET A 20 -7.40 2.68 1.92
CA MET A 20 -8.68 3.02 1.34
C MET A 20 -9.61 1.83 1.43
N GLU A 21 -10.66 1.95 2.23
CA GLU A 21 -11.70 0.94 2.34
C GLU A 21 -12.73 1.14 1.23
N THR A 22 -13.14 0.05 0.58
CA THR A 22 -14.11 0.08 -0.51
C THR A 22 -14.89 -1.24 -0.58
N THR A 23 -16.10 -1.17 -1.12
CA THR A 23 -16.89 -2.36 -1.51
C THR A 23 -16.61 -2.81 -2.94
N GLN A 24 -15.90 -1.99 -3.74
CA GLN A 24 -15.65 -2.24 -5.16
C GLN A 24 -14.17 -1.97 -5.49
N PRO A 25 -13.24 -2.85 -5.08
CA PRO A 25 -11.81 -2.64 -5.34
C PRO A 25 -11.47 -2.59 -6.83
N GLN A 26 -12.25 -3.26 -7.68
CA GLN A 26 -12.06 -3.30 -9.13
C GLN A 26 -12.14 -1.90 -9.77
N GLU A 27 -13.03 -1.03 -9.31
CA GLU A 27 -13.12 0.35 -9.83
C GLU A 27 -11.87 1.17 -9.47
N ILE A 28 -11.30 0.95 -8.29
CA ILE A 28 -10.06 1.60 -7.84
C ILE A 28 -8.87 1.07 -8.64
N LEU A 29 -8.81 -0.24 -8.85
CA LEU A 29 -7.81 -0.89 -9.71
C LEU A 29 -7.89 -0.40 -11.15
N GLY A 30 -9.09 -0.14 -11.69
CA GLY A 30 -9.29 0.48 -13.00
C GLY A 30 -8.64 1.86 -13.13
N ARG A 31 -8.50 2.59 -12.01
CA ARG A 31 -7.84 3.90 -11.93
C ARG A 31 -6.35 3.82 -11.53
N LYS A 32 -5.76 2.62 -11.51
CA LYS A 32 -4.37 2.37 -11.10
C LYS A 32 -3.36 3.31 -11.74
N LYS A 33 -3.43 3.54 -13.05
CA LYS A 33 -2.48 4.44 -13.74
C LYS A 33 -2.51 5.88 -13.19
N SER A 34 -3.70 6.40 -12.92
CA SER A 34 -3.87 7.75 -12.35
C SER A 34 -3.38 7.80 -10.90
N LEU A 35 -3.70 6.76 -10.12
CA LEU A 35 -3.24 6.62 -8.73
C LEU A 35 -1.72 6.52 -8.62
N LEU A 36 -1.07 5.72 -9.48
CA LEU A 36 0.38 5.59 -9.53
C LEU A 36 1.06 6.93 -9.85
N LYS A 37 0.49 7.71 -10.78
CA LYS A 37 1.01 9.05 -11.08
C LYS A 37 0.88 9.96 -9.87
N ALA A 38 -0.31 10.03 -9.26
CA ALA A 38 -0.53 10.84 -8.07
C ALA A 38 0.33 10.41 -6.87
N MET A 39 0.65 9.12 -6.73
CA MET A 39 1.61 8.66 -5.71
C MET A 39 3.00 9.24 -5.94
N LYS A 40 3.51 9.20 -7.18
CA LYS A 40 4.83 9.79 -7.50
C LYS A 40 4.89 11.29 -7.24
N ASP A 41 3.83 12.02 -7.59
CA ASP A 41 3.73 13.45 -7.28
C ASP A 41 3.79 13.69 -5.76
N ILE A 42 3.02 12.91 -4.97
CA ILE A 42 3.02 13.03 -3.50
C ILE A 42 4.36 12.60 -2.90
N GLU A 43 5.04 11.59 -3.44
CA GLU A 43 6.38 11.16 -3.00
C GLU A 43 7.38 12.30 -3.11
N ALA A 44 7.38 12.98 -4.25
CA ALA A 44 8.24 14.14 -4.51
C ALA A 44 7.87 15.35 -3.64
N GLU A 45 6.57 15.63 -3.48
CA GLU A 45 6.09 16.79 -2.73
C GLU A 45 6.29 16.66 -1.22
N GLU A 46 6.04 15.47 -0.66
CA GLU A 46 6.13 15.24 0.79
C GLU A 46 7.51 14.75 1.24
N GLY A 47 8.43 14.50 0.31
CA GLY A 47 9.79 14.01 0.58
C GLY A 47 9.79 12.65 1.29
N VAL A 48 8.86 11.76 0.91
CA VAL A 48 8.81 10.38 1.40
C VAL A 48 9.48 9.46 0.40
N ASP A 49 10.23 8.47 0.88
CA ASP A 49 10.94 7.52 0.04
C ASP A 49 9.96 6.68 -0.80
N GLN A 50 8.83 6.29 -0.19
CA GLN A 50 7.81 5.46 -0.82
C GLN A 50 6.41 5.62 -0.22
N ILE A 51 5.39 5.45 -1.05
CA ILE A 51 3.99 5.33 -0.63
C ILE A 51 3.49 3.89 -0.78
N LEU A 52 3.03 3.31 0.32
CA LEU A 52 2.32 2.04 0.39
C LEU A 52 0.82 2.32 0.40
N PHE A 53 0.14 1.99 -0.70
CA PHE A 53 -1.30 2.18 -0.84
C PHE A 53 -2.04 0.85 -0.78
N PHE A 54 -2.86 0.70 0.26
CA PHE A 54 -3.69 -0.47 0.50
C PHE A 54 -5.15 -0.15 0.18
N VAL A 55 -5.78 -0.98 -0.63
CA VAL A 55 -7.22 -0.97 -0.89
C VAL A 55 -7.85 -2.13 -0.16
N ILE A 56 -8.62 -1.86 0.88
CA ILE A 56 -9.28 -2.89 1.69
C ILE A 56 -10.67 -3.13 1.10
N ASP A 57 -10.89 -4.36 0.62
CA ASP A 57 -12.22 -4.85 0.30
C ASP A 57 -12.91 -5.27 1.60
N ILE A 58 -13.86 -4.47 2.06
CA ILE A 58 -14.59 -4.75 3.30
C ILE A 58 -15.56 -5.93 3.18
N LEU A 59 -15.97 -6.28 1.95
CA LEU A 59 -16.87 -7.40 1.70
C LEU A 59 -16.12 -8.72 1.73
N LYS A 60 -14.95 -8.78 1.09
CA LYS A 60 -14.09 -9.97 1.04
C LYS A 60 -13.09 -10.06 2.19
N GLN A 61 -12.95 -8.98 2.96
CA GLN A 61 -12.01 -8.88 4.08
C GLN A 61 -10.55 -9.11 3.66
N GLU A 62 -10.17 -8.55 2.52
CA GLU A 62 -8.81 -8.64 1.98
C GLU A 62 -8.27 -7.24 1.65
N ALA A 63 -6.96 -7.06 1.73
CA ALA A 63 -6.29 -5.83 1.31
C ALA A 63 -5.54 -6.06 0.01
N ILE A 64 -5.59 -5.09 -0.90
CA ILE A 64 -4.85 -5.09 -2.15
C ILE A 64 -3.81 -3.98 -2.05
N LEU A 65 -2.54 -4.36 -1.99
CA LEU A 65 -1.43 -3.42 -1.92
C LEU A 65 -0.94 -3.11 -3.35
N PHE A 66 -0.77 -1.83 -3.65
CA PHE A 66 -0.16 -1.38 -4.90
C PHE A 66 1.35 -1.46 -4.81
N VAL A 67 1.97 -2.00 -5.86
CA VAL A 67 3.40 -2.30 -5.93
C VAL A 67 4.01 -1.56 -7.13
N PRO A 68 4.22 -0.22 -7.03
CA PRO A 68 4.68 0.61 -8.14
C PRO A 68 6.14 0.36 -8.57
N ASN A 69 6.95 -0.25 -7.70
CA ASN A 69 8.39 -0.44 -7.92
C ASN A 69 8.93 -1.63 -7.13
N LYS A 70 10.22 -1.94 -7.37
CA LYS A 70 10.93 -3.03 -6.72
C LYS A 70 11.03 -2.87 -5.21
N LEU A 71 11.16 -1.64 -4.70
CA LEU A 71 11.32 -1.40 -3.26
C LEU A 71 10.04 -1.75 -2.50
N VAL A 72 8.88 -1.36 -3.03
CA VAL A 72 7.58 -1.76 -2.48
C VAL A 72 7.36 -3.27 -2.60
N LYS A 73 7.83 -3.88 -3.71
CA LYS A 73 7.77 -5.33 -3.89
C LYS A 73 8.57 -6.06 -2.79
N GLU A 74 9.80 -5.66 -2.56
CA GLU A 74 10.66 -6.23 -1.51
C GLU A 74 10.06 -6.02 -0.13
N ILE A 75 9.52 -4.83 0.17
CA ILE A 75 8.82 -4.58 1.43
C ILE A 75 7.62 -5.51 1.56
N ALA A 76 6.80 -5.65 0.51
CA ALA A 76 5.61 -6.48 0.55
C ALA A 76 5.95 -7.96 0.77
N GLU A 77 6.95 -8.48 0.04
CA GLU A 77 7.46 -9.84 0.17
C GLU A 77 8.05 -10.10 1.57
N LYS A 78 8.88 -9.19 2.09
CA LYS A 78 9.48 -9.34 3.44
C LYS A 78 8.47 -9.15 4.57
N SER A 79 7.53 -8.22 4.41
CA SER A 79 6.59 -7.83 5.46
C SER A 79 5.45 -8.83 5.57
N PHE A 80 4.87 -9.20 4.43
CA PHE A 80 3.64 -9.99 4.37
C PHE A 80 3.86 -11.41 3.85
N GLY A 81 5.08 -11.77 3.42
CA GLY A 81 5.38 -13.11 2.91
C GLY A 81 4.62 -13.45 1.62
N THR A 82 4.21 -12.44 0.85
CA THR A 82 3.39 -12.62 -0.36
C THR A 82 4.22 -12.47 -1.62
N SER A 83 3.97 -13.29 -2.64
CA SER A 83 4.60 -13.13 -3.96
C SER A 83 3.91 -12.02 -4.75
N CYS A 84 4.63 -10.95 -5.06
CA CYS A 84 4.11 -9.88 -5.90
C CYS A 84 4.23 -10.28 -7.37
N VAL A 85 3.14 -10.76 -7.96
CA VAL A 85 3.11 -11.28 -9.34
C VAL A 85 3.03 -10.13 -10.36
N GLU A 86 2.42 -9.00 -9.99
CA GLU A 86 2.20 -7.82 -10.86
C GLU A 86 2.48 -6.50 -10.10
N ASP A 87 2.05 -5.34 -10.62
CA ASP A 87 2.14 -4.07 -9.86
C ASP A 87 1.10 -3.94 -8.73
N THR A 88 0.51 -5.06 -8.29
CA THR A 88 -0.38 -5.19 -7.13
C THR A 88 -0.19 -6.56 -6.48
N THR A 89 -0.43 -6.65 -5.17
CA THR A 89 -0.47 -7.90 -4.41
C THR A 89 -1.72 -7.97 -3.54
N ILE A 90 -2.28 -9.17 -3.37
CA ILE A 90 -3.47 -9.41 -2.55
C ILE A 90 -3.01 -10.00 -1.22
N LEU A 91 -3.56 -9.44 -0.14
CA LEU A 91 -3.25 -9.72 1.24
C LEU A 91 -4.56 -10.16 1.95
N PRO A 92 -4.89 -11.46 1.90
CA PRO A 92 -6.12 -11.96 2.50
C PRO A 92 -6.10 -11.79 4.02
N GLY A 93 -7.23 -11.37 4.59
CA GLY A 93 -7.40 -11.22 6.04
C GLY A 93 -6.77 -9.95 6.63
N ILE A 94 -6.18 -9.07 5.82
CA ILE A 94 -5.69 -7.77 6.29
C ILE A 94 -6.82 -6.73 6.23
N LEU A 95 -7.23 -6.28 7.41
CA LEU A 95 -8.30 -5.30 7.60
C LEU A 95 -7.81 -4.05 8.36
N SER A 96 -6.74 -4.18 9.16
CA SER A 96 -6.33 -3.12 10.09
C SER A 96 -4.91 -2.65 9.88
N ARG A 97 -4.77 -1.36 9.56
CA ARG A 97 -3.46 -0.68 9.48
C ARG A 97 -2.64 -0.87 10.74
N LYS A 98 -3.22 -0.58 11.91
CA LYS A 98 -2.48 -0.53 13.18
C LYS A 98 -2.11 -1.90 13.72
N LYS A 99 -2.97 -2.90 13.53
CA LYS A 99 -2.78 -4.23 14.11
C LYS A 99 -2.09 -5.22 13.18
N GLN A 100 -2.20 -5.03 11.86
CA GLN A 100 -1.73 -6.03 10.89
C GLN A 100 -0.70 -5.46 9.92
N ILE A 101 -0.89 -4.24 9.42
CA ILE A 101 0.03 -3.64 8.43
C ILE A 101 1.31 -3.12 9.10
N ILE A 102 1.19 -2.27 10.12
CA ILE A 102 2.35 -1.66 10.81
C ILE A 102 3.30 -2.69 11.44
N PRO A 103 2.84 -3.66 12.26
CA PRO A 103 3.77 -4.58 12.92
C PRO A 103 4.42 -5.58 11.94
N GLN A 104 3.81 -5.81 10.78
CA GLN A 104 4.40 -6.67 9.76
C GLN A 104 5.36 -5.92 8.85
N LEU A 105 5.29 -4.58 8.79
CA LEU A 105 6.19 -3.78 7.97
C LEU A 105 7.65 -3.92 8.41
N LYS A 106 8.43 -4.55 7.52
CA LYS A 106 9.86 -4.78 7.63
C LYS A 106 10.51 -4.33 6.32
N VAL A 107 11.59 -3.57 6.44
CA VAL A 107 12.36 -3.03 5.30
C VAL A 107 13.69 -3.76 5.22
#